data_AF-A0A971FX46-F1
#
_entry.id   AF-A0A971FX46-F1
#
_cell.length_a   1.000
_cell.length_b   1.000
_cell.length_c   1.000
_cell.angle_alpha   90.00
_cell.angle_beta   90.00
_cell.angle_gamma   90.00
#
_symmetry.space_group_name_H-M   'P 1'
#
loop_
_entity.id
_entity.type
_entity.pdbx_description
1 polymer ?
#
loop_
_entity_poly.entity_id
_entity_poly.type
_entity_poly.pdbx_seq_one_letter_code
_entity_poly.pdbx_strand_id
1 'polypeptide(L)'
;VADAVGRDDSHYALGSVLNHVLLHQTIIGLEAREQLATAGESGPDVVIGSCGGGSNLGGIALPFVEDEGVRLLAVEPTSCPTLTQGTFDYDFGDTAGMTPLLPMYTLGHDFMPPAIHAGGLRYHGDSPIISSLVKAGRMEAVAAPQSKVFEAASIFARTEGKLAAPESGHAIRAAIDEALAAKETGEERVILFNYSGHGFLDLAAYDAYNRDELIDE
;
A
#
# COMPACT_ATOMS: atom_id res chain seq x y z
N VAL A 1 -23.84 -9.48 4.98
CA VAL A 1 -23.11 -9.09 6.22
C VAL A 1 -24.09 -8.77 7.34
N ALA A 2 -25.12 -7.92 7.12
CA ALA A 2 -26.13 -7.61 8.14
C ALA A 2 -26.82 -8.86 8.73
N ASP A 3 -27.16 -9.85 7.91
CA ASP A 3 -27.83 -11.10 8.36
C ASP A 3 -26.96 -12.02 9.24
N ALA A 4 -25.66 -11.74 9.33
CA ALA A 4 -24.73 -12.48 10.19
C ALA A 4 -24.53 -11.81 11.56
N VAL A 5 -24.90 -10.53 11.69
CA VAL A 5 -24.70 -9.77 12.93
C VAL A 5 -25.66 -10.28 14.01
N GLY A 6 -25.11 -10.71 15.15
CA GLY A 6 -25.89 -11.16 16.32
C GLY A 6 -26.24 -12.66 16.33
N ARG A 7 -25.77 -13.44 15.36
CA ARG A 7 -25.87 -14.90 15.41
C ARG A 7 -24.68 -15.49 16.16
N ASP A 8 -24.95 -16.42 17.08
CA ASP A 8 -23.92 -17.09 17.88
C ASP A 8 -22.99 -18.00 17.07
N ASP A 9 -23.40 -18.39 15.86
CA ASP A 9 -22.64 -19.25 14.93
C ASP A 9 -21.82 -18.45 13.89
N SER A 10 -21.76 -17.12 14.04
CA SER A 10 -21.05 -16.24 13.13
C SER A 10 -19.77 -15.69 13.77
N HIS A 11 -18.69 -15.67 13.01
CA HIS A 11 -17.39 -15.14 13.45
C HIS A 11 -16.96 -13.99 12.53
N TYR A 12 -16.46 -12.92 13.13
CA TYR A 12 -15.92 -11.77 12.43
C TYR A 12 -14.39 -11.88 12.33
N ALA A 13 -13.87 -11.68 11.13
CA ALA A 13 -12.44 -11.55 10.89
C ALA A 13 -12.18 -10.21 10.19
N LEU A 14 -11.37 -9.36 10.82
CA LEU A 14 -10.95 -8.09 10.24
C LEU A 14 -9.83 -8.37 9.22
N GLY A 15 -10.05 -8.00 7.95
CA GLY A 15 -9.24 -8.47 6.82
C GLY A 15 -7.93 -7.72 6.56
N SER A 16 -7.53 -6.80 7.44
CA SER A 16 -6.30 -5.98 7.31
C SER A 16 -5.83 -5.50 8.69
N VAL A 17 -4.83 -4.61 8.74
CA VAL A 17 -4.36 -3.82 9.91
C VAL A 17 -3.77 -4.63 11.06
N LEU A 18 -4.47 -5.65 11.53
CA LEU A 18 -4.12 -6.47 12.68
C LEU A 18 -2.86 -7.28 12.40
N ASN A 19 -2.04 -7.42 13.44
CA ASN A 19 -0.73 -8.07 13.38
C ASN A 19 -0.78 -9.48 12.76
N HIS A 20 -1.82 -10.27 13.06
CA HIS A 20 -1.96 -11.62 12.51
C HIS A 20 -2.22 -11.61 10.99
N VAL A 21 -2.89 -10.58 10.46
CA VAL A 21 -3.10 -10.46 9.01
C VAL A 21 -1.78 -10.15 8.32
N LEU A 22 -0.98 -9.23 8.87
CA LEU A 22 0.35 -8.94 8.36
C LEU A 22 1.25 -10.18 8.41
N LEU A 23 1.21 -10.92 9.52
CA LEU A 23 1.92 -12.19 9.68
C LEU A 23 1.54 -13.20 8.59
N HIS A 24 0.25 -13.39 8.31
CA HIS A 24 -0.18 -14.29 7.23
C HIS A 24 0.30 -13.82 5.86
N GLN A 25 0.37 -12.51 5.65
CA GLN A 25 0.84 -11.92 4.39
C GLN A 25 2.36 -11.97 4.22
N THR A 26 3.16 -12.25 5.26
CA THR A 26 4.63 -12.29 5.13
C THR A 26 5.12 -13.37 4.17
N ILE A 27 4.27 -14.33 3.82
CA ILE A 27 4.57 -15.30 2.77
C ILE A 27 5.00 -14.60 1.47
N ILE A 28 4.41 -13.44 1.15
CA ILE A 28 4.75 -12.64 -0.03
C ILE A 28 6.24 -12.26 -0.03
N GLY A 29 6.71 -11.62 1.05
CA GLY A 29 8.11 -11.20 1.15
C GLY A 29 9.08 -12.37 1.33
N LEU A 30 8.67 -13.45 2.00
CA LEU A 30 9.49 -14.66 2.13
C LEU A 30 9.74 -15.32 0.76
N GLU A 31 8.68 -15.47 -0.06
CA GLU A 31 8.82 -15.96 -1.43
C GLU A 31 9.64 -15.00 -2.29
N ALA A 32 9.43 -13.68 -2.17
CA ALA A 32 10.18 -12.68 -2.92
C ALA A 32 11.70 -12.76 -2.63
N ARG A 33 12.11 -13.03 -1.39
CA ARG A 33 13.53 -13.23 -1.04
C ARG A 33 14.14 -14.42 -1.76
N GLU A 34 13.45 -15.56 -1.78
CA GLU A 34 13.92 -16.75 -2.50
C GLU A 34 13.99 -16.51 -4.01
N GLN A 35 13.03 -15.78 -4.56
CA GLN A 35 12.96 -15.43 -5.97
C GLN A 35 14.06 -14.46 -6.39
N LEU A 36 14.40 -13.45 -5.56
CA LEU A 36 15.53 -12.55 -5.78
C LEU A 36 16.86 -13.32 -5.83
N ALA A 37 17.09 -14.22 -4.86
CA ALA A 37 18.28 -15.06 -4.87
C ALA A 37 18.35 -15.96 -6.11
N THR A 38 17.20 -16.50 -6.56
CA THR A 38 17.10 -17.29 -7.80
C THR A 38 17.41 -16.45 -9.05
N ALA A 39 17.07 -15.16 -9.03
CA ALA A 39 17.40 -14.22 -10.09
C ALA A 39 18.87 -13.75 -10.07
N GLY A 40 19.65 -14.18 -9.07
CA GLY A 40 21.05 -13.79 -8.91
C GLY A 40 21.27 -12.49 -8.12
N GLU A 41 20.20 -11.94 -7.54
CA GLU A 41 20.26 -10.73 -6.72
C GLU A 41 20.54 -11.07 -5.25
N SER A 42 21.44 -10.31 -4.61
CA SER A 42 21.72 -10.47 -3.18
C SER A 42 20.62 -9.91 -2.28
N GLY A 43 19.78 -9.02 -2.81
CA GLY A 43 18.71 -8.32 -2.09
C GLY A 43 18.27 -7.07 -2.85
N PRO A 44 17.14 -6.45 -2.47
CA PRO A 44 16.69 -5.20 -3.06
C PRO A 44 17.36 -3.99 -2.39
N ASP A 45 17.58 -2.91 -3.13
CA ASP A 45 17.95 -1.61 -2.53
C ASP A 45 16.74 -0.94 -1.88
N VAL A 46 15.55 -1.17 -2.45
CA VAL A 46 14.28 -0.64 -1.95
C VAL A 46 13.15 -1.66 -2.11
N VAL A 47 12.34 -1.79 -1.07
CA VAL A 47 11.09 -2.55 -1.07
C VAL A 47 9.90 -1.61 -0.97
N ILE A 48 9.03 -1.65 -1.98
CA ILE A 48 7.92 -0.71 -2.17
C ILE A 48 6.59 -1.45 -2.04
N GLY A 49 5.65 -0.89 -1.29
CA GLY A 49 4.28 -1.40 -1.21
C GLY A 49 3.26 -0.28 -1.05
N SER A 50 2.07 -0.48 -1.58
CA SER A 50 0.98 0.48 -1.37
C SER A 50 0.30 0.28 -0.03
N CYS A 51 -0.05 1.38 0.65
CA CYS A 51 -0.60 1.37 1.99
C CYS A 51 -2.08 1.79 1.96
N GLY A 52 -2.96 0.85 2.30
CA GLY A 52 -4.37 1.14 2.59
C GLY A 52 -4.67 0.96 4.07
N GLY A 53 -4.42 -0.24 4.59
CA GLY A 53 -4.29 -0.50 6.03
C GLY A 53 -2.99 -1.22 6.39
N GLY A 54 -2.06 -1.28 5.42
CA GLY A 54 -0.72 -1.85 5.59
C GLY A 54 -0.53 -3.36 5.43
N SER A 55 -1.55 -4.18 5.17
CA SER A 55 -1.39 -5.66 5.14
C SER A 55 -0.51 -6.16 3.98
N ASN A 56 -0.77 -5.71 2.74
CA ASN A 56 0.04 -6.10 1.57
C ASN A 56 1.47 -5.51 1.64
N LEU A 57 1.60 -4.27 2.14
CA LEU A 57 2.88 -3.60 2.39
C LEU A 57 3.68 -4.37 3.44
N GLY A 58 3.07 -4.71 4.57
CA GLY A 58 3.70 -5.53 5.60
C GLY A 58 4.08 -6.91 5.07
N GLY A 59 3.21 -7.52 4.25
CA GLY A 59 3.48 -8.81 3.64
C GLY A 59 4.75 -8.84 2.80
N ILE A 60 4.98 -7.82 1.96
CA ILE A 60 6.21 -7.72 1.17
C ILE A 60 7.41 -7.24 1.99
N ALA A 61 7.23 -6.27 2.89
CA ALA A 61 8.33 -5.51 3.50
C ALA A 61 8.86 -6.11 4.81
N LEU A 62 8.00 -6.72 5.64
CA LEU A 62 8.42 -7.23 6.96
C LEU A 62 9.58 -8.22 6.90
N PRO A 63 9.66 -9.14 5.92
CA PRO A 63 10.80 -10.05 5.79
C PRO A 63 12.15 -9.38 5.49
N PHE A 64 12.16 -8.08 5.16
CA PHE A 64 13.36 -7.29 4.86
C PHE A 64 13.65 -6.21 5.93
N VAL A 65 12.87 -6.14 7.03
CA VAL A 65 13.03 -5.09 8.05
C VAL A 65 14.41 -5.12 8.73
N GLU A 66 14.98 -6.30 8.93
CA GLU A 66 16.29 -6.45 9.57
C GLU A 66 17.46 -6.28 8.59
N ASP A 67 17.20 -6.20 7.28
CA ASP A 67 18.24 -6.11 6.26
C ASP A 67 18.80 -4.67 6.23
N GLU A 68 20.06 -4.52 6.68
CA GLU A 68 20.77 -3.24 6.67
C GLU A 68 20.95 -2.72 5.23
N GLY A 69 20.68 -1.43 5.03
CA GLY A 69 20.78 -0.79 3.71
C GLY A 69 19.52 -0.91 2.84
N VAL A 70 18.59 -1.82 3.17
CA VAL A 70 17.33 -1.94 2.43
C VAL A 70 16.33 -0.86 2.87
N ARG A 71 15.98 0.03 1.94
CA ARG A 71 14.93 1.04 2.16
C ARG A 71 13.55 0.38 2.08
N LEU A 72 12.65 0.76 2.98
CA LEU A 72 11.25 0.33 2.95
C LEU A 72 10.39 1.54 2.66
N LEU A 73 9.57 1.48 1.61
CA LEU A 73 8.79 2.61 1.13
C LEU A 73 7.31 2.26 1.05
N ALA A 74 6.52 2.93 1.89
CA ALA A 74 5.07 2.94 1.84
C ALA A 74 4.57 4.01 0.87
N VAL A 75 3.59 3.67 0.04
CA VAL A 75 2.96 4.63 -0.88
C VAL A 75 1.46 4.67 -0.64
N GLU A 76 0.92 5.86 -0.39
CA GLU A 76 -0.50 6.09 -0.11
C GLU A 76 -1.07 7.17 -1.06
N PRO A 77 -2.39 7.37 -1.12
CA PRO A 77 -2.97 8.43 -1.95
C PRO A 77 -2.89 9.78 -1.24
N THR A 78 -2.73 10.87 -1.98
CA THR A 78 -2.84 12.24 -1.40
C THR A 78 -4.22 12.56 -0.84
N SER A 79 -5.27 11.86 -1.29
CA SER A 79 -6.64 12.01 -0.81
C SER A 79 -6.92 11.29 0.52
N CYS A 80 -6.07 10.32 0.90
CA CYS A 80 -6.09 9.65 2.21
C CYS A 80 -4.65 9.54 2.76
N PRO A 81 -4.01 10.67 3.12
CA PRO A 81 -2.59 10.71 3.48
C PRO A 81 -2.34 10.29 4.94
N THR A 82 -2.68 9.05 5.28
CA THR A 82 -2.67 8.52 6.65
C THR A 82 -1.28 8.53 7.30
N LEU A 83 -0.26 8.00 6.64
CA LEU A 83 1.12 7.94 7.13
C LEU A 83 1.86 9.27 7.00
N THR A 84 1.58 10.03 5.94
CA THR A 84 2.32 11.26 5.63
C THR A 84 1.78 12.51 6.30
N GLN A 85 0.48 12.55 6.63
CA GLN A 85 -0.17 13.72 7.24
C GLN A 85 -1.08 13.38 8.44
N GLY A 86 -1.41 12.11 8.67
CA GLY A 86 -2.22 11.70 9.82
C GLY A 86 -1.50 11.83 11.16
N THR A 87 -2.24 11.61 12.25
CA THR A 87 -1.70 11.66 13.61
C THR A 87 -1.45 10.26 14.15
N PHE A 88 -0.32 10.05 14.82
CA PHE A 88 -0.08 8.81 15.56
C PHE A 88 -0.79 8.87 16.91
N ASP A 89 -1.88 8.13 17.08
CA ASP A 89 -2.67 8.07 18.31
C ASP A 89 -3.33 6.69 18.49
N TYR A 90 -4.09 6.53 19.57
CA TYR A 90 -4.98 5.39 19.78
C TYR A 90 -6.35 5.67 19.15
N ASP A 91 -6.72 4.89 18.14
CA ASP A 91 -8.03 5.01 17.47
C ASP A 91 -8.61 3.62 17.14
N PHE A 92 -9.89 3.58 16.78
CA PHE A 92 -10.58 2.35 16.41
C PHE A 92 -10.09 1.82 15.05
N GLY A 93 -9.84 0.52 14.97
CA GLY A 93 -9.53 -0.21 13.73
C GLY A 93 -10.76 -0.44 12.83
N ASP A 94 -11.92 0.08 13.18
CA ASP A 94 -13.12 0.04 12.36
C ASP A 94 -13.99 1.27 12.62
N THR A 95 -14.75 1.67 11.61
CA THR A 95 -15.60 2.87 11.70
C THR A 95 -16.79 2.70 12.65
N ALA A 96 -17.13 1.46 13.06
CA ALA A 96 -18.20 1.17 14.00
C ALA A 96 -17.74 1.16 15.47
N GLY A 97 -16.44 1.32 15.73
CA GLY A 97 -15.87 1.33 17.08
C GLY A 97 -15.98 0.01 17.82
N MET A 98 -16.00 -1.11 17.10
CA MET A 98 -16.14 -2.45 17.70
C MET A 98 -14.80 -3.09 18.07
N THR A 99 -13.70 -2.62 17.50
CA THR A 99 -12.34 -3.02 17.84
C THR A 99 -11.84 -2.35 19.12
N PRO A 100 -10.83 -2.92 19.80
CA PRO A 100 -10.03 -2.15 20.75
C PRO A 100 -9.33 -0.98 20.06
N LEU A 101 -8.95 0.04 20.83
CA LEU A 101 -8.09 1.12 20.32
C LEU A 101 -6.70 0.57 19.97
N LEU A 102 -6.22 0.94 18.78
CA LEU A 102 -4.94 0.53 18.22
C LEU A 102 -3.99 1.74 18.18
N PRO A 103 -2.71 1.62 18.58
CA PRO A 103 -1.74 2.70 18.41
C PRO A 103 -1.29 2.74 16.93
N MET A 104 -1.80 3.71 16.18
CA MET A 104 -1.60 3.81 14.74
C MET A 104 -1.55 5.25 14.24
N TYR A 105 -1.00 5.45 13.04
CA TYR A 105 -1.32 6.63 12.25
C TYR A 105 -2.77 6.55 11.81
N THR A 106 -3.48 7.67 11.91
CA THR A 106 -4.88 7.76 11.55
C THR A 106 -5.30 9.15 11.08
N LEU A 107 -6.31 9.20 10.22
CA LEU A 107 -7.10 10.38 9.85
C LEU A 107 -8.36 10.54 10.72
N GLY A 108 -8.61 9.61 11.65
CA GLY A 108 -9.83 9.47 12.45
C GLY A 108 -10.78 8.42 11.86
N HIS A 109 -11.33 7.53 12.69
CA HIS A 109 -12.25 6.46 12.25
C HIS A 109 -13.58 6.93 11.64
N ASP A 110 -13.92 8.21 11.78
CA ASP A 110 -15.05 8.86 11.12
C ASP A 110 -14.65 9.59 9.82
N PHE A 111 -13.38 9.54 9.42
CA PHE A 111 -12.90 10.10 8.17
C PHE A 111 -13.60 9.46 6.97
N MET A 112 -14.07 10.30 6.06
CA MET A 112 -14.70 9.90 4.82
C MET A 112 -13.85 10.39 3.64
N PRO A 113 -13.26 9.47 2.86
CA PRO A 113 -12.53 9.84 1.66
C PRO A 113 -13.40 10.64 0.68
N PRO A 114 -12.79 11.52 -0.12
CA PRO A 114 -13.51 12.24 -1.16
C PRO A 114 -14.26 11.34 -2.13
N ALA A 115 -15.47 11.74 -2.52
CA ALA A 115 -16.31 10.97 -3.44
C ALA A 115 -15.70 10.83 -4.86
N ILE A 116 -14.81 11.75 -5.24
CA ILE A 116 -14.10 11.77 -6.53
C ILE A 116 -12.84 10.88 -6.55
N HIS A 117 -12.49 10.26 -5.42
CA HIS A 117 -11.30 9.43 -5.31
C HIS A 117 -11.54 8.02 -5.88
N ALA A 118 -10.80 7.69 -6.94
CA ALA A 118 -10.88 6.40 -7.63
C ALA A 118 -9.61 5.54 -7.43
N GLY A 119 -8.61 6.04 -6.70
CA GLY A 119 -7.31 5.37 -6.50
C GLY A 119 -7.32 4.20 -5.49
N GLY A 120 -8.44 3.89 -4.85
CA GLY A 120 -8.49 2.88 -3.79
C GLY A 120 -7.87 3.38 -2.48
N LEU A 121 -7.31 2.50 -1.64
CA LEU A 121 -6.56 2.89 -0.42
C LEU A 121 -7.28 3.91 0.49
N ARG A 122 -8.55 3.64 0.76
CA ARG A 122 -9.51 4.57 1.41
C ARG A 122 -9.58 4.47 2.93
N TYR A 123 -8.84 3.54 3.51
CA TYR A 123 -8.99 3.21 4.93
C TYR A 123 -8.25 4.25 5.79
N HIS A 124 -8.84 4.62 6.93
CA HIS A 124 -8.48 5.82 7.69
C HIS A 124 -7.26 5.65 8.58
N GLY A 125 -6.81 4.42 8.83
CA GLY A 125 -5.73 4.11 9.75
C GLY A 125 -4.79 3.07 9.18
N ASP A 126 -3.60 2.92 9.74
CA ASP A 126 -2.65 1.91 9.28
C ASP A 126 -2.26 0.94 10.37
N SER A 127 -1.83 -0.27 9.98
CA SER A 127 -1.39 -1.30 10.91
C SER A 127 -0.47 -0.74 12.01
N PRO A 128 -0.64 -1.12 13.29
CA PRO A 128 0.27 -0.70 14.35
C PRO A 128 1.74 -1.00 14.07
N ILE A 129 2.02 -2.11 13.37
CA ILE A 129 3.39 -2.48 12.96
C ILE A 129 3.93 -1.48 11.93
N ILE A 130 3.18 -1.23 10.85
CA ILE A 130 3.56 -0.25 9.82
C ILE A 130 3.71 1.15 10.43
N SER A 131 2.74 1.57 11.21
CA SER A 131 2.76 2.86 11.91
C SER A 131 4.00 3.00 12.81
N SER A 132 4.38 1.94 13.52
CA SER A 132 5.57 1.94 14.36
C SER A 132 6.86 2.01 13.54
N LEU A 133 6.93 1.33 12.39
CA LEU A 133 8.08 1.37 11.50
C LEU A 133 8.28 2.78 10.90
N VAL A 134 7.20 3.43 10.49
CA VAL A 134 7.23 4.80 9.98
C VAL A 134 7.63 5.78 11.08
N LYS A 135 6.99 5.69 12.26
CA LYS A 135 7.30 6.55 13.41
C LYS A 135 8.76 6.40 13.88
N ALA A 136 9.33 5.21 13.80
CA ALA A 136 10.71 4.93 14.15
C ALA A 136 11.72 5.35 13.06
N GLY A 137 11.25 5.79 11.89
CA GLY A 137 12.10 6.14 10.74
C GLY A 137 12.73 4.94 10.02
N ARG A 138 12.25 3.71 10.28
CA ARG A 138 12.71 2.50 9.59
C ARG A 138 12.03 2.33 8.23
N MET A 139 10.83 2.87 8.07
CA MET A 139 10.05 2.87 6.83
C MET A 139 9.74 4.31 6.43
N GLU A 140 9.97 4.63 5.17
CA GLU A 140 9.59 5.89 4.54
C GLU A 140 8.13 5.82 4.08
N ALA A 141 7.46 6.97 4.02
CA ALA A 141 6.11 7.07 3.48
C ALA A 141 6.01 8.26 2.53
N VAL A 142 5.35 8.05 1.39
CA VAL A 142 5.07 9.10 0.39
C VAL A 142 3.63 9.01 -0.08
N ALA A 143 3.05 10.15 -0.43
CA ALA A 143 1.70 10.23 -0.98
C ALA A 143 1.74 10.58 -2.47
N ALA A 144 0.92 9.89 -3.27
CA ALA A 144 0.82 10.09 -4.71
C ALA A 144 -0.59 10.55 -5.13
N PRO A 145 -0.71 11.56 -6.00
CA PRO A 145 -2.00 11.96 -6.55
C PRO A 145 -2.51 10.91 -7.54
N GLN A 146 -3.83 10.73 -7.61
CA GLN A 146 -4.44 9.64 -8.37
C GLN A 146 -4.14 9.73 -9.87
N SER A 147 -4.09 10.93 -10.46
CA SER A 147 -3.73 11.08 -11.88
C SER A 147 -2.36 10.47 -12.20
N LYS A 148 -1.38 10.64 -11.29
CA LYS A 148 -0.03 10.10 -11.43
C LYS A 148 0.04 8.60 -11.20
N VAL A 149 -0.84 8.08 -10.37
CA VAL A 149 -1.03 6.64 -10.16
C VAL A 149 -1.57 5.98 -11.43
N PHE A 150 -2.62 6.55 -12.04
CA PHE A 150 -3.17 6.01 -13.29
C PHE A 150 -2.24 6.21 -14.49
N GLU A 151 -1.47 7.30 -14.53
CA GLU A 151 -0.38 7.49 -15.51
C GLU A 151 0.65 6.34 -15.41
N ALA A 152 1.15 6.07 -14.20
CA ALA A 152 2.12 5.00 -13.95
C ALA A 152 1.55 3.61 -14.29
N ALA A 153 0.32 3.33 -13.87
CA ALA A 153 -0.33 2.06 -14.16
C ALA A 153 -0.58 1.86 -15.68
N SER A 154 -0.89 2.95 -16.40
CA SER A 154 -1.05 2.93 -17.86
C SER A 154 0.27 2.68 -18.58
N ILE A 155 1.38 3.26 -18.10
CA ILE A 155 2.74 2.96 -18.60
C ILE A 155 3.01 1.47 -18.41
N PHE A 156 2.83 0.95 -17.19
CA PHE A 156 3.09 -0.45 -16.86
C PHE A 156 2.26 -1.42 -17.70
N ALA A 157 0.97 -1.13 -17.93
CA ALA A 157 0.13 -1.95 -18.79
C ALA A 157 0.63 -1.98 -20.25
N ARG A 158 1.16 -0.87 -20.75
CA ARG A 158 1.68 -0.76 -22.13
C ARG A 158 3.06 -1.38 -22.31
N THR A 159 3.90 -1.37 -21.27
CA THR A 159 5.27 -1.90 -21.32
C THR A 159 5.35 -3.36 -20.90
N GLU A 160 4.63 -3.75 -19.83
CA GLU A 160 4.69 -5.09 -19.23
C GLU A 160 3.46 -5.96 -19.56
N GLY A 161 2.42 -5.39 -20.19
CA GLY A 161 1.22 -6.13 -20.59
C GLY A 161 0.29 -6.53 -19.44
N LYS A 162 0.48 -5.97 -18.24
CA LYS A 162 -0.34 -6.27 -17.05
C LYS A 162 -1.12 -5.04 -16.59
N LEU A 163 -2.45 -5.16 -16.51
CA LEU A 163 -3.32 -4.10 -16.01
C LEU A 163 -3.37 -4.13 -14.48
N ALA A 164 -2.76 -3.16 -13.82
CA ALA A 164 -2.70 -3.06 -12.36
C ALA A 164 -4.02 -2.61 -11.71
N ALA A 165 -4.31 -3.06 -10.49
CA ALA A 165 -5.31 -2.39 -9.66
C ALA A 165 -4.84 -0.94 -9.37
N PRO A 166 -5.74 0.04 -9.20
CA PRO A 166 -5.37 1.40 -8.81
C PRO A 166 -4.50 1.43 -7.54
N GLU A 167 -4.77 0.54 -6.57
CA GLU A 167 -3.96 0.34 -5.37
C GLU A 167 -2.53 -0.09 -5.70
N SER A 168 -2.33 -1.03 -6.63
CA SER A 168 -0.98 -1.44 -7.07
C SER A 168 -0.30 -0.35 -7.88
N GLY A 169 -1.06 0.50 -8.57
CA GLY A 169 -0.55 1.66 -9.30
C GLY A 169 0.29 2.61 -8.43
N HIS A 170 0.01 2.70 -7.13
CA HIS A 170 0.79 3.50 -6.19
C HIS A 170 2.23 2.96 -6.04
N ALA A 171 2.38 1.65 -5.85
CA ALA A 171 3.70 1.03 -5.77
C ALA A 171 4.44 1.11 -7.12
N ILE A 172 3.74 0.94 -8.24
CA ILE A 172 4.30 1.11 -9.59
C ILE A 172 4.79 2.54 -9.79
N ARG A 173 4.02 3.55 -9.35
CA ARG A 173 4.41 4.95 -9.44
C ARG A 173 5.73 5.22 -8.73
N ALA A 174 5.85 4.79 -7.48
CA ALA A 174 7.09 4.95 -6.72
C ALA A 174 8.26 4.15 -7.30
N ALA A 175 8.01 2.95 -7.85
CA ALA A 175 9.04 2.17 -8.53
C ALA A 175 9.59 2.90 -9.78
N ILE A 176 8.71 3.56 -10.56
CA ILE A 176 9.12 4.40 -11.68
C ILE A 176 9.95 5.60 -11.19
N ASP A 177 9.52 6.26 -10.11
CA ASP A 177 10.25 7.40 -9.55
C ASP A 177 11.66 7.01 -9.05
N GLU A 178 11.79 5.85 -8.38
CA GLU A 178 13.09 5.29 -7.96
C GLU A 178 13.97 4.95 -9.17
N ALA A 179 13.39 4.37 -10.24
CA ALA A 179 14.13 4.07 -11.47
C ALA A 179 14.62 5.34 -12.19
N LEU A 180 13.82 6.41 -12.18
CA LEU A 180 14.23 7.71 -12.74
C LEU A 180 15.36 8.34 -11.90
N ALA A 181 15.28 8.28 -10.57
CA ALA A 181 16.35 8.78 -9.70
C ALA A 181 17.66 7.98 -9.86
N ALA A 182 17.57 6.66 -10.01
CA ALA A 182 18.73 5.81 -10.33
C ALA A 182 19.37 6.20 -11.67
N LYS A 183 18.54 6.49 -12.69
CA LYS A 183 19.01 6.96 -14.00
C LYS A 183 19.73 8.31 -13.93
N GLU A 184 19.27 9.24 -13.11
CA GLU A 184 19.91 10.56 -12.94
C GLU A 184 21.30 10.47 -12.29
N THR A 185 21.46 9.53 -11.35
CA THR A 185 22.71 9.29 -10.62
C THR A 185 23.65 8.33 -11.36
N GLY A 186 23.12 7.52 -12.28
CA GLY A 186 23.86 6.46 -12.97
C GLY A 186 24.10 5.23 -12.10
N GLU A 187 23.39 5.11 -10.98
CA GLU A 187 23.48 3.99 -10.06
C GLU A 187 22.58 2.84 -10.52
N GLU A 188 23.08 1.61 -10.47
CA GLU A 188 22.27 0.42 -10.62
C GLU A 188 21.51 0.16 -9.32
N ARG A 189 20.21 -0.13 -9.42
CA ARG A 189 19.35 -0.39 -8.26
C ARG A 189 18.40 -1.55 -8.52
N VAL A 190 18.29 -2.45 -7.54
CA VAL A 190 17.29 -3.51 -7.48
C VAL A 190 16.06 -2.98 -6.76
N ILE A 191 14.99 -2.73 -7.52
CA ILE A 191 13.72 -2.19 -7.02
C ILE A 191 12.72 -3.33 -6.90
N LEU A 192 12.40 -3.75 -5.67
CA LEU A 192 11.33 -4.71 -5.39
C LEU A 192 10.05 -3.94 -5.06
N PHE A 193 8.96 -4.20 -5.77
CA PHE A 193 7.65 -3.65 -5.42
C PHE A 193 6.58 -4.72 -5.42
N ASN A 194 5.57 -4.57 -4.56
CA ASN A 194 4.45 -5.50 -4.51
C ASN A 194 3.35 -5.11 -5.51
N TYR A 195 3.18 -5.93 -6.55
CA TYR A 195 2.00 -5.88 -7.42
C TYR A 195 0.83 -6.56 -6.70
N SER A 196 0.11 -5.78 -5.88
CA SER A 196 -0.91 -6.29 -4.95
C SER A 196 -2.19 -6.83 -5.61
N GLY A 197 -2.47 -6.50 -6.88
CA GLY A 197 -3.65 -6.98 -7.59
C GLY A 197 -3.77 -6.48 -9.03
N HIS A 198 -4.64 -7.13 -9.80
CA HIS A 198 -4.97 -6.73 -11.18
C HIS A 198 -6.17 -5.77 -11.22
N GLY A 199 -6.23 -4.94 -12.26
CA GLY A 199 -7.27 -3.92 -12.43
C GLY A 199 -8.46 -4.32 -13.29
N PHE A 200 -8.66 -5.62 -13.56
CA PHE A 200 -9.73 -6.07 -14.46
C PHE A 200 -11.15 -5.68 -14.02
N LEU A 201 -11.34 -5.43 -12.72
CA LEU A 201 -12.62 -5.00 -12.15
C LEU A 201 -12.68 -3.48 -11.88
N ASP A 202 -11.59 -2.76 -12.18
CA ASP A 202 -11.43 -1.32 -11.92
C ASP A 202 -11.45 -0.50 -13.23
N LEU A 203 -11.94 -1.10 -14.33
CA LEU A 203 -11.94 -0.50 -15.66
C LEU A 203 -12.71 0.83 -15.73
N ALA A 204 -13.72 1.03 -14.88
CA ALA A 204 -14.44 2.29 -14.81
C ALA A 204 -13.55 3.45 -14.35
N ALA A 205 -12.63 3.20 -13.41
CA ALA A 205 -11.67 4.21 -12.95
C ALA A 205 -10.63 4.54 -14.05
N TYR A 206 -10.19 3.52 -14.80
CA TYR A 206 -9.35 3.72 -15.98
C TYR A 206 -10.07 4.47 -17.11
N ASP A 207 -11.36 4.21 -17.35
CA ASP A 207 -12.16 4.94 -18.35
C ASP A 207 -12.29 6.42 -17.96
N ALA A 208 -12.55 6.71 -16.67
CA ALA A 208 -12.56 8.08 -16.16
C ALA A 208 -11.19 8.77 -16.35
N TYR A 209 -10.08 8.09 -16.06
CA TYR A 209 -8.73 8.60 -16.33
C TYR A 209 -8.53 8.92 -17.83
N ASN A 210 -8.89 7.98 -18.71
CA ASN A 210 -8.68 8.14 -20.16
C ASN A 210 -9.56 9.24 -20.79
N ARG A 211 -10.59 9.69 -20.08
CA ARG A 211 -11.46 10.81 -20.48
C ARG A 211 -11.10 12.13 -19.81
N ASP A 212 -9.99 12.17 -19.07
CA ASP A 212 -9.56 13.32 -18.27
C ASP A 212 -10.63 13.75 -17.24
N GLU A 213 -11.42 12.78 -16.73
CA GLU A 213 -12.48 13.00 -15.75
C GLU A 213 -12.01 12.80 -14.29
N LEU A 214 -10.77 12.33 -14.09
CA LEU A 214 -10.16 12.25 -12.75
C LEU A 214 -9.64 13.63 -12.31
N ILE A 215 -10.06 14.03 -11.11
CA ILE A 215 -9.65 15.29 -10.48
C ILE A 215 -8.69 14.95 -9.34
N ASP A 216 -7.47 15.50 -9.36
CA ASP A 216 -6.60 15.47 -8.19
C ASP A 216 -7.09 16.52 -7.18
N GLU A 217 -7.11 16.16 -5.89
CA GLU A 217 -7.32 17.12 -4.79
C GLU A 217 -6.01 17.80 -4.36
#